data_AF-A0A6L9YU05-F1
#
_entry.id   AF-A0A6L9YU05-F1
#
_cell.length_a   1.000
_cell.length_b   1.000
_cell.length_c   1.000
_cell.angle_alpha   90.00
_cell.angle_beta   90.00
_cell.angle_gamma   90.00
#
_symmetry.space_group_name_H-M   'P 1'
#
loop_
_entity.id
_entity.type
_entity.pdbx_description
1 polymer ?
#
loop_
_entity_poly.entity_id
_entity_poly.type
_entity_poly.pdbx_seq_one_letter_code
_entity_poly.pdbx_strand_id
1 'polypeptide(L)'
;MTSEGVIGLSRSLVAAGVPSVMVSLWSIPDDKTTELMTEFYRNLNRTGDKAQALRQAMLTMIPKSGNPKDWAAFTLIGEAL
;
A
#
# COMPACT_ATOMS: atom_id res chain seq x y z
N MET A 1 -14.79 1.74 9.48
CA MET A 1 -13.68 2.31 10.27
C MET A 1 -13.56 3.77 9.88
N THR A 2 -13.73 4.70 10.81
CA THR A 2 -13.76 6.14 10.53
C THR A 2 -12.38 6.62 10.07
N SER A 3 -12.36 7.42 9.00
CA SER A 3 -11.14 7.97 8.38
C SER A 3 -10.18 8.63 9.38
N GLU A 4 -10.69 9.20 10.46
CA GLU A 4 -9.89 9.85 11.51
C GLU A 4 -8.96 8.89 12.26
N GLY A 5 -9.37 7.63 12.51
CA GLY A 5 -8.56 6.68 13.27
C GLY A 5 -7.33 6.18 12.51
N VAL A 6 -7.47 5.93 11.20
CA VAL A 6 -6.37 5.49 10.33
C VAL A 6 -5.36 6.61 10.15
N ILE A 7 -5.83 7.86 9.98
CA ILE A 7 -4.97 9.04 9.90
C ILE A 7 -4.25 9.28 11.24
N GLY A 8 -4.94 9.09 12.37
CA GLY A 8 -4.34 9.19 13.71
C GLY A 8 -3.21 8.18 13.91
N LEU A 9 -3.45 6.91 13.58
CA LEU A 9 -2.45 5.83 13.70
C LEU A 9 -1.26 6.03 12.77
N SER A 10 -1.49 6.37 11.50
CA SER A 10 -0.40 6.62 10.55
C SER A 10 0.45 7.81 11.00
N ARG A 11 -0.17 8.88 11.52
CA ARG A 11 0.54 10.03 12.07
C ARG A 11 1.35 9.68 13.31
N SER A 12 0.83 8.86 14.22
CA SER A 12 1.59 8.42 15.40
C SER A 12 2.84 7.62 15.01
N LEU A 13 2.74 6.74 14.00
CA LEU A 13 3.89 5.99 13.49
C LEU A 13 4.93 6.89 12.83
N VAL A 14 4.49 7.86 12.02
CA VAL A 14 5.38 8.85 11.41
C VAL A 14 6.03 9.73 12.50
N ALA A 15 5.28 10.16 13.51
CA ALA A 15 5.79 10.92 14.65
C ALA A 15 6.79 10.12 15.51
N ALA A 16 6.65 8.79 15.55
CA ALA A 16 7.61 7.89 16.18
C ALA A 16 8.91 7.67 15.36
N GLY A 17 9.03 8.32 14.18
CA GLY A 17 10.24 8.28 13.36
C GLY A 17 10.26 7.16 12.31
N VAL A 18 9.12 6.52 12.01
CA VAL A 18 9.05 5.53 10.93
C VAL A 18 9.18 6.27 9.59
N PRO A 19 10.10 5.85 8.69
CA PRO A 19 10.35 6.57 7.43
C PRO A 19 9.18 6.48 6.45
N SER A 20 8.43 5.37 6.46
CA SER A 20 7.27 5.18 5.60
C SER A 20 6.28 4.18 6.19
N VAL A 21 4.99 4.47 6.08
CA VAL A 21 3.87 3.64 6.55
C VAL A 21 2.98 3.29 5.36
N MET A 22 2.67 2.02 5.19
CA MET A 22 1.68 1.57 4.20
C MET A 22 0.35 1.26 4.89
N VAL A 23 -0.74 1.84 4.39
CA VAL A 23 -2.07 1.69 4.97
C VAL A 23 -3.11 1.41 3.89
N SER A 24 -4.16 0.66 4.24
CA SER A 24 -5.33 0.52 3.39
C SER A 24 -6.35 1.63 3.64
N LEU A 25 -6.97 2.12 2.58
CA LEU A 25 -8.02 3.14 2.58
C LEU A 25 -9.38 2.54 2.94
N TRP A 26 -9.60 1.26 2.62
CA TRP A 26 -10.78 0.49 2.94
C TRP A 26 -10.43 -0.96 3.27
N SER A 27 -11.41 -1.70 3.81
CA SER A 27 -11.27 -3.14 4.01
C SER A 27 -11.21 -3.84 2.66
N ILE A 28 -10.18 -4.65 2.47
CA ILE A 28 -9.91 -5.42 1.25
C ILE A 28 -9.77 -6.90 1.64
N PRO A 29 -10.25 -7.86 0.81
CA PRO A 29 -10.06 -9.28 1.07
C PRO A 29 -8.58 -9.69 1.25
N ASP A 30 -8.34 -10.69 2.09
CA ASP A 30 -6.99 -11.15 2.44
C ASP A 30 -6.22 -11.73 1.24
N ASP A 31 -6.92 -12.37 0.29
CA ASP A 31 -6.32 -12.90 -0.94
C ASP A 31 -5.75 -11.77 -1.81
N LYS A 32 -6.53 -10.68 -1.97
CA LYS A 32 -6.10 -9.49 -2.71
C LYS A 32 -4.97 -8.74 -2.01
N THR A 33 -5.03 -8.66 -0.67
CA THR A 33 -3.95 -8.10 0.13
C THR A 33 -2.65 -8.89 -0.04
N THR A 34 -2.73 -10.22 0.02
CA THR A 34 -1.58 -11.12 -0.13
C THR A 34 -0.96 -10.98 -1.52
N GLU A 35 -1.79 -10.94 -2.56
CA GLU A 35 -1.33 -10.75 -3.94
C GLU A 35 -0.61 -9.40 -4.11
N LEU A 36 -1.24 -8.30 -3.65
CA LEU A 36 -0.68 -6.96 -3.77
C LEU A 36 0.65 -6.82 -3.03
N MET A 37 0.72 -7.30 -1.78
CA MET A 37 1.92 -7.22 -0.95
C MET A 37 3.06 -8.08 -1.50
N THR A 38 2.74 -9.26 -2.04
CA THR A 38 3.73 -10.14 -2.70
C THR A 38 4.37 -9.44 -3.90
N GLU A 39 3.56 -8.82 -4.75
CA GLU A 39 4.07 -8.05 -5.89
C GLU A 39 4.79 -6.78 -5.44
N PHE A 40 4.31 -6.10 -4.39
CA PHE A 40 4.98 -4.93 -3.83
C PHE A 40 6.42 -5.27 -3.41
N TYR A 41 6.62 -6.28 -2.56
CA TYR A 41 7.96 -6.63 -2.08
C TYR A 41 8.87 -7.15 -3.20
N ARG A 42 8.31 -7.87 -4.17
CA ARG A 42 9.04 -8.30 -5.37
C ARG A 42 9.55 -7.11 -6.18
N ASN A 43 8.71 -6.10 -6.38
CA ASN A 43 9.09 -4.89 -7.10
C ASN A 43 10.04 -4.02 -6.27
N LEU A 44 9.85 -3.92 -4.95
CA LEU A 44 10.73 -3.17 -4.06
C LEU A 44 12.17 -3.69 -4.10
N ASN A 45 12.36 -5.01 -4.10
CA ASN A 45 13.68 -5.63 -4.26
C ASN A 45 14.35 -5.31 -5.60
N ARG A 46 13.58 -4.93 -6.63
CA ARG A 46 14.09 -4.58 -7.96
C ARG A 46 14.32 -3.08 -8.15
N THR A 47 13.40 -2.25 -7.64
CA THR A 47 13.42 -0.80 -7.87
C THR A 47 14.15 -0.03 -6.77
N GLY A 48 14.17 -0.53 -5.53
CA GLY A 48 14.60 0.23 -4.35
C GLY A 48 13.60 1.33 -3.93
N ASP A 49 12.79 1.82 -4.86
CA ASP A 49 11.77 2.86 -4.66
C ASP A 49 10.41 2.24 -4.30
N LYS A 50 9.89 2.61 -3.11
CA LYS A 50 8.62 2.10 -2.55
C LYS A 50 7.40 2.59 -3.33
N ALA A 51 7.40 3.83 -3.82
CA ALA A 51 6.27 4.38 -4.56
C ALA A 51 6.16 3.70 -5.94
N GLN A 52 7.28 3.50 -6.61
CA GLN A 52 7.36 2.74 -7.86
C GLN A 52 6.97 1.28 -7.65
N ALA A 53 7.44 0.65 -6.57
CA ALA A 53 7.09 -0.73 -6.25
C ALA A 53 5.58 -0.92 -6.02
N LEU A 54 4.95 -0.01 -5.27
CA LEU A 54 3.51 -0.03 -5.04
C LEU A 54 2.74 0.19 -6.34
N ARG A 55 3.13 1.20 -7.14
CA ARG A 55 2.51 1.43 -8.45
C ARG A 55 2.61 0.19 -9.34
N GLN A 56 3.76 -0.46 -9.38
CA GLN A 56 3.97 -1.63 -10.23
C GLN A 56 3.14 -2.83 -9.75
N ALA A 57 2.99 -3.02 -8.43
CA ALA A 57 2.10 -4.04 -7.87
C ALA A 57 0.64 -3.80 -8.27
N MET A 58 0.16 -2.55 -8.18
CA MET A 58 -1.20 -2.19 -8.62
C MET A 58 -1.40 -2.47 -10.12
N LEU A 59 -0.43 -2.07 -10.96
CA LEU A 59 -0.47 -2.32 -12.40
C LEU A 59 -0.50 -3.81 -12.75
N THR A 60 0.16 -4.66 -11.97
CA THR A 60 0.12 -6.13 -12.16
C THR A 60 -1.26 -6.72 -11.84
N MET A 61 -2.02 -6.09 -10.93
CA MET A 61 -3.34 -6.58 -10.52
C MET A 61 -4.49 -6.06 -11.39
N ILE A 62 -4.36 -4.88 -12.01
CA ILE A 62 -5.40 -4.29 -12.88
C ILE A 62 -5.93 -5.28 -13.94
N PRO A 63 -5.08 -6.04 -14.69
CA PRO A 63 -5.57 -6.99 -15.68
C PRO A 63 -6.32 -8.18 -15.07
N LYS A 64 -6.11 -8.47 -13.79
CA LYS A 64 -6.69 -9.60 -13.05
C LYS A 64 -7.98 -9.24 -12.33
N SER A 65 -8.22 -7.95 -12.09
CA SER A 65 -9.44 -7.46 -11.44
C SER A 65 -9.99 -6.21 -12.12
N GLY A 66 -11.25 -6.31 -12.57
CA GLY A 66 -12.01 -5.16 -13.08
C GLY A 66 -12.50 -4.21 -11.98
N ASN A 67 -12.30 -4.54 -10.70
CA ASN A 67 -12.77 -3.72 -9.58
C ASN A 67 -11.61 -2.97 -8.92
N PRO A 68 -11.58 -1.62 -8.96
CA PRO A 68 -10.56 -0.81 -8.29
C PRO A 68 -10.41 -1.08 -6.79
N LYS A 69 -11.46 -1.61 -6.12
CA LYS A 69 -11.38 -1.96 -4.71
C LYS A 69 -10.34 -3.03 -4.39
N ASP A 70 -9.94 -3.84 -5.38
CA ASP A 70 -9.02 -4.95 -5.19
C ASP A 70 -7.54 -4.55 -5.35
N TRP A 71 -7.25 -3.46 -6.05
CA TRP A 71 -5.87 -3.03 -6.34
C TRP A 71 -5.54 -1.61 -5.90
N ALA A 72 -6.54 -0.72 -5.76
CA ALA A 72 -6.33 0.68 -5.36
C ALA A 72 -6.42 0.91 -3.84
N ALA A 73 -6.44 -0.17 -3.04
CA ALA A 73 -6.74 -0.07 -1.61
C ALA A 73 -5.62 0.54 -0.78
N PHE A 74 -4.36 0.48 -1.21
CA PHE A 74 -3.22 0.87 -0.39
C PHE A 74 -2.63 2.23 -0.77
N THR A 75 -2.16 2.96 0.23
CA THR A 75 -1.37 4.19 0.06
C THR A 75 -0.13 4.15 0.94
N LEU A 76 0.90 4.87 0.51
CA LEU A 76 2.16 5.02 1.22
C LEU A 76 2.26 6.45 1.79
N ILE A 77 2.52 6.55 3.09
CA ILE A 77 2.66 7.83 3.81
C ILE A 77 4.10 7.91 4.32
N GLY A 78 4.83 8.99 4.03
CA GLY A 78 6.21 9.20 4.46
C GLY A 78 7.18 9.35 3.28
N GLU A 79 8.47 9.31 3.58
CA GLU A 79 9.52 9.57 2.59
C GLU A 79 9.63 8.39 1.62
N ALA A 80 9.45 8.71 0.33
CA ALA A 80 9.51 7.77 -0.79
C ALA A 80 10.93 7.61 -1.36
N LEU A 81 11.96 7.88 -0.55
CA LEU A 81 13.36 7.67 -0.89
C LEU A 81 13.80 6.24 -0.57
#